data_AF-A0A351GGU2-F1
#
_entry.id   AF-A0A351GGU2-F1
#
_cell.length_a   1.000
_cell.length_b   1.000
_cell.length_c   1.000
_cell.angle_alpha   90.00
_cell.angle_beta   90.00
_cell.angle_gamma   90.00
#
_symmetry.space_group_name_H-M   'P 1'
#
loop_
_entity.id
_entity.type
_entity.pdbx_description
1 polymer ?
#
loop_
_entity_poly.entity_id
_entity_poly.type
_entity_poly.pdbx_seq_one_letter_code
_entity_poly.pdbx_strand_id
1 'polypeptide(L)'
;MKKEIEELRSDLHETNLLNAKLLYTNKIFRAKNLKEAQKVKVLEAFDKASNVSEVKLIFETLNEGMVVNTTTATPLRENLGRASKAAGVAPSKQPIMEIDPQVARWQKLAGIK
;
A
#
# COMPACT_ATOMS: atom_id res chain seq x y z
N MET A 1 15.50 50.01 -23.52
CA MET A 1 16.65 49.12 -23.18
C MET A 1 16.58 48.51 -21.79
N LYS A 2 16.78 49.21 -20.66
CA LYS A 2 16.77 48.53 -19.33
C LYS A 2 15.42 47.89 -18.99
N LYS A 3 14.31 48.58 -19.26
CA LYS A 3 12.95 48.09 -19.05
C LYS A 3 12.62 46.83 -19.89
N GLU A 4 12.96 46.86 -21.17
CA GLU A 4 12.78 45.70 -22.07
C GLU A 4 13.59 44.48 -21.60
N ILE A 5 14.80 44.68 -21.08
CA ILE A 5 15.63 43.59 -20.55
C ILE A 5 15.02 43.00 -19.26
N GLU A 6 14.41 43.83 -18.42
CA GLU A 6 13.71 43.38 -17.20
C GLU A 6 12.43 42.61 -17.52
N GLU A 7 11.63 43.10 -18.47
CA GLU A 7 10.44 42.40 -18.98
C GLU A 7 10.81 41.04 -19.58
N LEU A 8 11.81 40.99 -20.46
CA LEU A 8 12.30 39.73 -21.05
C LEU A 8 12.82 38.75 -19.99
N ARG A 9 13.44 39.23 -18.90
CA ARG A 9 13.88 38.38 -17.78
C ARG A 9 12.69 37.82 -17.00
N SER A 10 11.63 38.59 -16.81
CA SER A 10 10.40 38.14 -16.15
C SER A 10 9.73 37.03 -16.96
N ASP A 11 9.53 37.26 -18.25
CA ASP A 11 8.92 36.30 -19.17
C ASP A 11 9.72 34.99 -19.23
N LEU A 12 11.06 35.10 -19.26
CA LEU A 12 11.94 33.94 -19.21
C LEU A 12 11.76 33.18 -17.88
N HIS A 13 11.69 33.88 -16.75
CA HIS A 13 11.50 33.23 -15.45
C HIS A 13 10.16 32.49 -15.38
N GLU A 14 9.07 33.12 -15.81
CA GLU A 14 7.73 32.53 -15.84
C GLU A 14 7.66 31.31 -16.77
N THR A 15 8.20 31.41 -17.99
CA THR A 15 8.23 30.28 -18.93
C THR A 15 9.06 29.13 -18.41
N ASN A 16 10.20 29.40 -17.76
CA ASN A 16 11.02 28.36 -17.13
C ASN A 16 10.28 27.67 -15.98
N LEU A 17 9.58 28.44 -15.15
CA LEU A 17 8.81 27.89 -14.03
C LEU A 17 7.65 27.03 -14.54
N LEU A 18 6.92 27.49 -15.56
CA LEU A 18 5.84 26.73 -16.18
C LEU A 18 6.37 25.44 -16.83
N ASN A 19 7.47 25.53 -17.58
CA ASN A 19 8.11 24.37 -18.21
C ASN A 19 8.59 23.36 -17.17
N ALA A 20 9.14 23.82 -16.04
CA ALA A 20 9.53 22.95 -14.94
C ALA A 20 8.31 22.24 -14.33
N LYS A 21 7.23 22.96 -14.02
CA LYS A 21 5.98 22.38 -13.49
C LYS A 21 5.43 21.31 -14.45
N LEU A 22 5.36 21.61 -15.74
CA LEU A 22 4.88 20.66 -16.76
C LEU A 22 5.79 19.44 -16.91
N LEU A 23 7.11 19.63 -16.85
CA LEU A 23 8.07 18.53 -16.99
C LEU A 23 8.00 17.56 -15.81
N TYR A 24 8.01 18.06 -14.58
CA TYR A 24 8.05 17.21 -13.39
C TYR A 24 6.70 16.54 -13.09
N THR A 25 5.58 17.19 -13.38
CA THR A 25 4.25 16.55 -13.36
C THR A 25 4.19 15.39 -14.35
N ASN A 26 4.60 15.60 -15.61
CA ASN A 26 4.67 14.54 -16.62
C ASN A 26 5.58 13.39 -16.20
N LYS A 27 6.74 13.66 -15.58
CA LYS A 27 7.62 12.62 -15.07
C LYS A 27 6.94 11.76 -14.01
N ILE A 28 6.30 12.35 -13.01
CA ILE A 28 5.60 11.59 -11.94
C ILE A 28 4.45 10.77 -12.54
N PHE A 29 3.62 11.39 -13.40
CA PHE A 29 2.44 10.74 -13.96
C PHE A 29 2.79 9.59 -14.91
N ARG A 30 3.95 9.64 -15.58
CA ARG A 30 4.44 8.54 -16.41
C ARG A 30 5.16 7.45 -15.61
N ALA A 31 5.88 7.82 -14.56
CA ALA A 31 6.65 6.87 -13.77
C ALA A 31 5.81 6.06 -12.78
N LYS A 32 4.66 6.59 -12.34
CA LYS A 32 3.83 6.01 -11.28
C LYS A 32 2.39 5.87 -11.75
N ASN A 33 1.77 4.73 -11.46
CA ASN A 33 0.36 4.50 -11.76
C ASN A 33 -0.53 5.11 -10.66
N LEU A 34 -0.81 6.41 -10.79
CA LEU A 34 -1.55 7.20 -9.81
C LEU A 34 -3.07 7.16 -10.04
N LYS A 35 -3.84 7.12 -8.95
CA LYS A 35 -5.29 7.38 -8.98
C LYS A 35 -5.56 8.87 -9.20
N GLU A 36 -6.73 9.20 -9.74
CA GLU A 36 -7.08 10.60 -10.07
C GLU A 36 -6.99 11.54 -8.86
N ALA A 37 -7.46 11.11 -7.70
CA ALA A 37 -7.33 11.86 -6.45
C ALA A 37 -5.87 12.14 -6.04
N GLN A 38 -4.93 11.28 -6.41
CA GLN A 38 -3.50 11.50 -6.13
C GLN A 38 -2.88 12.45 -7.14
N LYS A 39 -3.30 12.39 -8.42
CA LYS A 39 -2.85 13.36 -9.43
C LYS A 39 -3.24 14.78 -9.05
N VAL A 40 -4.45 14.99 -8.54
CA VAL A 40 -4.91 16.31 -8.04
C VAL A 40 -3.98 16.83 -6.93
N LYS A 41 -3.64 16.00 -5.94
CA LYS A 41 -2.70 16.38 -4.86
C LYS A 41 -1.29 16.72 -5.37
N VAL A 42 -0.81 15.99 -6.37
CA VAL A 42 0.48 16.28 -7.01
C VAL A 42 0.44 17.64 -7.70
N LEU A 43 -0.65 17.94 -8.42
CA LEU A 43 -0.84 19.26 -9.06
C LEU A 43 -0.93 20.39 -8.03
N GLU A 44 -1.70 20.21 -6.95
CA GLU A 44 -1.81 21.19 -5.85
C GLU A 44 -0.45 21.47 -5.18
N ALA A 45 0.42 20.46 -5.06
CA ALA A 45 1.76 20.64 -4.52
C ALA A 45 2.63 21.47 -5.47
N PHE A 46 2.60 21.18 -6.77
CA PHE A 46 3.37 21.94 -7.76
C PHE A 46 2.85 23.36 -7.97
N ASP A 47 1.56 23.61 -7.78
CA ASP A 47 0.98 24.95 -7.92
C ASP A 47 1.57 25.94 -6.91
N LYS A 48 1.80 25.47 -5.67
CA LYS A 48 2.39 26.25 -4.57
C LYS A 48 3.86 26.64 -4.78
N ALA A 49 4.56 26.00 -5.72
CA ALA A 49 5.96 26.31 -5.99
C ALA A 49 6.12 27.62 -6.76
N SER A 50 6.99 28.49 -6.26
CA SER A 50 7.28 29.81 -6.82
C SER A 50 8.64 29.87 -7.51
N ASN A 51 9.47 28.84 -7.37
CA ASN A 51 10.78 28.78 -8.02
C ASN A 51 11.09 27.40 -8.60
N VAL A 52 11.96 27.33 -9.60
CA VAL A 52 12.33 26.07 -10.28
C VAL A 52 12.97 25.07 -9.31
N SER A 53 13.75 25.55 -8.34
CA SER A 53 14.37 24.69 -7.32
C SER A 53 13.34 24.06 -6.37
N GLU A 54 12.28 24.78 -6.03
CA GLU A 54 11.20 24.25 -5.19
C GLU A 54 10.41 23.18 -5.92
N VAL A 55 10.14 23.38 -7.22
CA VAL A 55 9.51 22.37 -8.07
C VAL A 55 10.35 21.08 -8.07
N LYS A 56 11.68 21.17 -8.15
CA LYS A 56 12.58 20.02 -8.06
C LYS A 56 12.51 19.33 -6.70
N LEU A 57 12.54 20.08 -5.61
CA LEU A 57 12.44 19.54 -4.26
C LEU A 57 11.10 18.82 -4.03
N ILE A 58 9.99 19.41 -4.49
CA ILE A 58 8.65 18.79 -4.42
C ILE A 58 8.63 17.50 -5.24
N PHE A 59 9.23 17.49 -6.43
CA PHE A 59 9.35 16.27 -7.23
C PHE A 59 10.14 15.17 -6.50
N GLU A 60 11.30 15.49 -5.93
CA GLU A 60 12.14 14.54 -5.19
C GLU A 60 11.40 13.96 -3.98
N THR A 61 10.82 14.84 -3.15
CA THR A 61 10.05 14.44 -1.97
C THR A 61 8.83 13.58 -2.30
N LEU A 62 8.07 13.94 -3.35
CA LEU A 62 6.92 13.13 -3.80
C LEU A 62 7.37 11.79 -4.40
N ASN A 63 8.45 11.79 -5.18
CA ASN A 63 8.94 10.57 -5.80
C ASN A 63 9.50 9.58 -4.76
N GLU A 64 10.19 10.07 -3.73
CA GLU A 64 10.65 9.27 -2.59
C GLU A 64 9.48 8.79 -1.72
N GLY A 65 8.59 9.70 -1.31
CA GLY A 65 7.46 9.38 -0.44
C GLY A 65 6.44 8.42 -1.08
N MET A 66 6.31 8.42 -2.40
CA MET A 66 5.38 7.52 -3.11
C MET A 66 5.92 6.11 -3.34
N VAL A 67 7.24 5.87 -3.25
CA VAL A 67 7.82 4.52 -3.35
C VAL A 67 7.45 3.64 -2.15
N VAL A 68 7.13 4.25 -1.00
CA VAL A 68 6.88 3.54 0.26
C VAL A 68 5.49 2.88 0.29
N ASN A 69 4.53 3.33 -0.52
CA ASN A 69 3.12 2.91 -0.38
C ASN A 69 2.71 1.70 -1.24
N THR A 70 3.60 1.15 -2.06
CA THR A 70 3.25 0.02 -2.94
C THR A 70 3.57 -1.36 -2.39
N THR A 71 4.31 -1.47 -1.27
CA THR A 71 4.89 -2.77 -0.87
C THR A 71 4.37 -3.32 0.46
N THR A 72 3.73 -2.55 1.34
CA THR A 72 3.42 -3.05 2.71
C THR A 72 2.11 -2.53 3.32
N ALA A 73 1.07 -2.32 2.51
CA ALA A 73 -0.28 -2.20 3.04
C ALA A 73 -1.08 -3.47 2.69
N THR A 74 -0.59 -4.64 3.13
CA THR A 74 -1.53 -5.69 3.48
C THR A 74 -2.41 -5.08 4.58
N PRO A 75 -3.73 -4.90 4.38
CA PRO A 75 -4.57 -4.53 5.50
C PRO A 75 -4.40 -5.64 6.53
N LEU A 76 -3.73 -5.35 7.64
CA LEU A 76 -3.69 -6.22 8.79
C LEU A 76 -5.16 -6.45 9.15
N ARG A 77 -5.70 -7.59 8.71
CA ARG A 77 -7.03 -8.07 9.09
C ARG A 77 -6.91 -8.60 10.52
N GLU A 78 -6.66 -7.70 11.45
CA GLU A 78 -6.67 -7.94 12.89
C GLU A 78 -8.04 -8.43 13.39
N ASN A 79 -9.09 -8.25 12.57
CA ASN A 79 -10.44 -8.75 12.83
C ASN A 79 -10.72 -10.18 12.34
N LEU A 80 -9.74 -10.91 11.77
CA LEU A 80 -9.92 -12.36 11.57
C LEU A 80 -9.63 -13.07 12.89
N GLY A 81 -10.62 -13.02 13.78
CA GLY A 81 -10.58 -13.56 15.12
C GLY A 81 -9.91 -14.92 15.17
N ARG A 82 -8.68 -14.94 15.67
CA ARG A 82 -8.05 -16.13 16.27
C ARG A 82 -8.70 -16.33 17.65
N ALA A 83 -10.03 -16.41 17.68
CA ALA A 83 -10.73 -17.04 18.79
C ALA A 83 -10.22 -18.48 18.78
N SER A 84 -9.41 -18.78 19.79
CA SER A 84 -9.04 -20.11 20.27
C SER A 84 -9.79 -21.23 19.55
N LYS A 85 -9.09 -22.12 18.85
CA LYS A 85 -9.59 -23.50 18.77
C LYS A 85 -9.88 -23.89 20.22
N ALA A 86 -11.15 -24.05 20.55
CA ALA A 86 -11.56 -24.47 21.87
C ALA A 86 -10.73 -25.71 22.22
N ALA A 87 -9.91 -25.60 23.26
CA ALA A 87 -9.30 -26.75 23.92
C ALA A 87 -10.46 -27.53 24.54
N GLY A 88 -11.10 -28.41 23.75
CA GLY A 88 -12.38 -28.96 24.13
C GLY A 88 -13.05 -29.79 23.05
N VAL A 89 -12.41 -30.88 22.65
CA VAL A 89 -13.18 -32.11 22.41
C VAL A 89 -12.72 -33.07 23.48
N ALA A 90 -13.44 -33.11 24.61
CA ALA A 90 -13.25 -34.18 25.57
C ALA A 90 -13.49 -35.50 24.82
N PRO A 91 -12.62 -36.51 24.94
CA PRO A 91 -12.91 -37.82 24.38
C PRO A 91 -14.22 -38.30 25.00
N SER A 92 -15.19 -38.67 24.16
CA SER A 92 -16.44 -39.28 24.61
C SER A 92 -16.07 -40.45 25.52
N LYS A 93 -16.46 -40.38 26.80
CA LYS A 93 -16.17 -41.41 27.79
C LYS A 93 -16.84 -42.70 27.33
N GLN A 94 -16.05 -43.60 26.74
CA GLN A 94 -16.53 -44.93 26.37
C GLN A 94 -16.87 -45.67 27.66
N PRO A 95 -18.05 -46.31 27.76
CA PRO A 95 -18.39 -47.10 28.94
C PRO A 95 -17.33 -48.19 29.14
N ILE A 96 -16.82 -48.31 30.35
CA ILE A 96 -15.88 -49.37 30.73
C ILE A 96 -16.71 -50.66 30.82
N MET A 97 -16.93 -51.30 29.68
CA MET A 97 -17.41 -52.67 29.62
C MET A 97 -16.18 -53.57 29.51
N GLU A 98 -16.16 -54.65 30.30
CA GLU A 98 -15.16 -55.71 30.18
C GLU A 98 -15.38 -56.43 28.85
N ILE A 99 -14.75 -55.92 27.80
CA ILE A 99 -14.75 -56.54 26.48
C ILE A 99 -13.53 -57.47 26.43
N ASP A 100 -13.78 -58.72 26.05
CA ASP A 100 -12.71 -59.69 25.75
C ASP A 100 -11.73 -59.06 24.72
N PRO A 101 -10.41 -59.07 24.98
CA PRO A 101 -9.41 -58.46 24.09
C PRO A 101 -9.49 -58.95 22.64
N GLN A 102 -10.00 -60.15 22.39
CA GLN A 102 -10.13 -60.70 21.05
C GLN A 102 -11.28 -60.07 20.26
N VAL A 103 -12.38 -59.72 20.93
CA VAL A 103 -13.55 -59.04 20.33
C VAL A 103 -13.21 -57.61 19.95
N ALA A 104 -12.47 -56.89 20.81
CA ALA A 104 -11.99 -55.54 20.52
C ALA A 104 -11.09 -55.48 19.28
N ARG A 105 -10.26 -56.52 19.09
CA ARG A 105 -9.39 -56.63 17.90
C ARG A 105 -10.19 -56.81 16.62
N TRP A 106 -11.25 -57.64 16.63
CA TRP A 106 -12.10 -57.84 15.47
C TRP A 106 -12.95 -56.61 15.12
N GLN A 107 -13.47 -55.88 16.11
CA GLN A 107 -14.18 -54.60 15.87
C GLN A 107 -13.28 -53.58 15.15
N LYS A 108 -12.01 -53.49 15.57
CA LYS A 108 -11.02 -52.61 14.93
C LYS A 108 -10.69 -53.03 13.50
N LEU A 109 -10.59 -54.34 13.23
CA LEU A 109 -10.36 -54.88 11.87
C LEU A 109 -11.58 -54.67 10.96
N ALA A 110 -12.79 -54.69 11.51
CA ALA A 110 -14.04 -54.46 10.79
C ALA A 110 -14.37 -52.96 10.58
N GLY A 111 -13.57 -52.03 11.13
CA GLY A 111 -13.77 -50.59 11.00
C GLY A 111 -14.96 -50.05 11.81
N ILE A 112 -15.45 -50.80 12.79
CA ILE A 112 -16.54 -50.39 13.68
C ILE A 112 -15.90 -49.67 14.87
N LYS A 113 -16.36 -48.44 15.14
CA LYS A 113 -15.81 -47.56 16.17
C LYS A 113 -16.76 -47.42 17.35
#